data_AF-A0A453PCF5-F1
#
_entry.id   AF-A0A453PCF5-F1
#
_cell.length_a   1.000
_cell.length_b   1.000
_cell.length_c   1.000
_cell.angle_alpha   90.00
_cell.angle_beta   90.00
_cell.angle_gamma   90.00
#
_symmetry.space_group_name_H-M   'P 1'
#
loop_
_entity.id
_entity.type
_entity.pdbx_description
1 polymer ?
#
loop_
_entity_poly.entity_id
_entity_poly.type
_entity_poly.pdbx_seq_one_letter_code
_entity_poly.pdbx_strand_id
1 'polypeptide(L)'
;KNLPSLCTSKLPAGMCLFPQNEVKQIQTPLFILNAAYDSWQVRNILVPGGSDPRWRSCKHDIKQCSAKQLKILQGFRDHFLEAIEAQGDSPTRGLFINSCFAHCQSEIQEIWFAPGSPVLGDKVNTLALFSCLNFVCIQVF
;
A
#
# COMPACT_ATOMS: atom_id res chain seq x y z
N LYS A 1 7.90 -25.52 -2.13
CA LYS A 1 6.65 -25.06 -1.46
C LYS A 1 7.04 -23.79 -0.74
N ASN A 2 6.65 -22.62 -1.25
CA ASN A 2 7.30 -21.34 -0.91
C ASN A 2 6.42 -20.38 -0.09
N LEU A 3 5.16 -20.75 0.16
CA LEU A 3 4.20 -19.97 0.93
C LEU A 3 4.11 -20.46 2.38
N PRO A 4 3.77 -19.57 3.34
CA PRO A 4 3.64 -19.94 4.75
C PRO A 4 2.66 -21.10 4.98
N SER A 5 3.10 -22.11 5.72
CA SER A 5 2.27 -23.27 6.09
C SER A 5 1.07 -22.88 6.94
N LEU A 6 1.25 -21.87 7.80
CA LEU A 6 0.21 -21.34 8.68
C LEU A 6 -1.00 -20.78 7.92
N CYS A 7 -0.79 -20.14 6.76
CA CYS A 7 -1.91 -19.68 5.92
C CYS A 7 -2.42 -20.78 5.01
N THR A 8 -1.52 -21.50 4.33
CA THR A 8 -1.92 -22.54 3.36
C THR A 8 -2.62 -23.75 3.98
N SER A 9 -2.56 -23.90 5.31
CA SER A 9 -3.37 -24.88 6.06
C SER A 9 -4.82 -24.43 6.28
N LYS A 10 -5.13 -23.14 6.12
CA LYS A 10 -6.44 -22.52 6.35
C LYS A 10 -7.09 -22.02 5.08
N LEU A 11 -6.29 -21.57 4.11
CA LEU A 11 -6.74 -20.91 2.89
C LEU A 11 -6.09 -21.53 1.65
N PRO A 12 -6.73 -21.42 0.47
CA PRO A 12 -6.11 -21.77 -0.80
C PRO A 12 -4.79 -21.03 -0.98
N ALA A 13 -3.80 -21.69 -1.60
CA ALA A 13 -2.45 -21.14 -1.74
C ALA A 13 -2.41 -19.73 -2.36
N GLY A 14 -3.25 -19.45 -3.36
CA GLY A 14 -3.33 -18.11 -3.98
C GLY A 14 -3.72 -17.00 -2.99
N MET A 15 -4.57 -17.29 -2.00
CA MET A 15 -5.01 -16.32 -0.99
C MET A 15 -3.88 -15.93 -0.03
N CYS A 16 -2.84 -16.75 0.06
CA CYS A 16 -1.66 -16.48 0.89
C CYS A 16 -0.65 -15.53 0.19
N LEU A 17 -0.95 -15.07 -1.03
CA LEU A 17 -0.24 -13.95 -1.67
C LEU A 17 -0.80 -12.59 -1.25
N PHE A 18 -1.94 -12.60 -0.56
CA PHE A 18 -2.68 -11.41 -0.16
C PHE A 18 -2.32 -11.05 1.28
N PRO A 19 -1.66 -9.90 1.52
CA PRO A 19 -1.15 -9.50 2.83
C PRO A 19 -2.20 -9.51 3.94
N GLN A 20 -3.46 -9.18 3.64
CA GLN A 20 -4.57 -9.20 4.58
C GLN A 20 -4.78 -10.57 5.25
N ASN A 21 -4.31 -11.65 4.63
CA ASN A 21 -4.42 -13.02 5.13
C ASN A 21 -3.16 -13.52 5.86
N GLU A 22 -2.06 -12.79 5.76
CA GLU A 22 -0.71 -13.24 6.14
C GLU A 22 -0.07 -12.35 7.22
N VAL A 23 -0.34 -11.05 7.21
CA VAL A 23 0.32 -10.07 8.07
C VAL A 23 0.14 -10.37 9.56
N LYS A 24 -0.99 -10.97 9.97
CA LYS A 24 -1.23 -11.38 11.37
C LYS A 24 -0.35 -12.52 11.86
N GLN A 25 0.15 -13.37 10.95
CA GLN A 25 0.92 -14.56 11.32
C GLN A 25 2.44 -14.38 11.17
N ILE A 26 2.89 -13.24 10.62
CA ILE A 26 4.30 -12.88 10.56
C ILE A 26 4.81 -12.59 11.97
N GLN A 27 5.80 -13.36 12.43
CA GLN A 27 6.39 -13.23 13.77
C GLN A 27 7.55 -12.22 13.80
N THR A 28 8.24 -12.06 12.69
CA THR A 28 9.32 -11.07 12.56
C THR A 28 8.75 -9.66 12.63
N PRO A 29 9.42 -8.69 13.30
CA PRO A 29 8.99 -7.31 13.27
C PRO A 29 8.76 -6.83 11.83
N LEU A 30 7.63 -6.17 11.60
CA LEU A 30 7.16 -5.78 10.27
C LEU A 30 6.87 -4.28 10.25
N PHE A 31 7.37 -3.60 9.22
CA PHE A 31 6.99 -2.22 8.95
C PHE A 31 6.26 -2.15 7.61
N ILE A 32 4.99 -1.73 7.63
CA ILE A 32 4.16 -1.62 6.44
C ILE A 32 4.27 -0.19 5.91
N LEU A 33 4.84 -0.06 4.72
CA LEU A 33 4.89 1.19 3.98
C LEU A 33 4.03 1.03 2.72
N ASN A 34 2.99 1.86 2.58
CA ASN A 34 2.23 1.91 1.33
C ASN A 34 1.59 3.28 1.10
N ALA A 35 1.34 3.61 -0.16
CA ALA A 35 0.47 4.72 -0.51
C ALA A 35 -0.99 4.25 -0.50
N ALA A 36 -1.89 4.99 0.15
CA ALA A 36 -3.32 4.66 0.17
C ALA A 36 -3.96 4.77 -1.23
N TYR A 37 -3.33 5.56 -2.11
CA TYR A 37 -3.62 5.64 -3.53
C TYR A 37 -2.44 5.10 -4.34
N ASP A 38 -2.06 3.83 -4.13
CA ASP A 38 -0.96 3.23 -4.89
C ASP A 38 -1.24 3.27 -6.40
N SER A 39 -0.39 3.98 -7.13
CA SER A 39 -0.63 4.27 -8.55
C SER A 39 -0.56 3.01 -9.42
N TRP A 40 0.22 2.00 -9.00
CA TRP A 40 0.29 0.72 -9.71
C TRP A 40 -0.99 -0.08 -9.50
N GLN A 41 -1.50 -0.16 -8.28
CA GLN A 41 -2.76 -0.85 -7.98
C GLN A 41 -3.94 -0.19 -8.69
N VAL A 42 -4.00 1.15 -8.71
CA VAL A 42 -5.05 1.86 -9.44
C VAL A 42 -5.02 1.53 -10.93
N ARG A 43 -3.83 1.48 -11.55
CA ARG A 43 -3.67 1.25 -13.00
C ARG A 43 -3.86 -0.20 -13.44
N ASN A 44 -3.66 -1.17 -12.54
CA ASN A 44 -3.65 -2.60 -12.88
C ASN A 44 -4.76 -3.41 -12.23
N ILE A 45 -5.29 -2.98 -11.09
CA ILE A 45 -6.33 -3.70 -10.32
C ILE A 45 -7.65 -2.96 -10.40
N LEU A 46 -7.70 -1.70 -9.97
CA LEU A 46 -8.94 -0.92 -9.96
C LEU A 46 -9.42 -0.58 -11.37
N VAL A 47 -8.48 -0.17 -12.24
CA VAL A 47 -8.78 0.30 -13.59
C VAL A 47 -7.77 -0.25 -14.62
N PRO A 48 -7.81 -1.58 -14.88
CA PRO A 48 -6.87 -2.24 -15.78
C PRO A 48 -6.92 -1.71 -17.22
N GLY A 49 -5.86 -1.94 -17.99
CA GLY A 49 -5.82 -1.59 -19.41
C GLY A 49 -7.00 -2.18 -20.20
N GLY A 50 -7.58 -1.39 -21.11
CA GLY A 50 -8.75 -1.82 -21.91
C GLY A 50 -10.10 -1.64 -21.23
N SER A 51 -10.13 -1.13 -19.99
CA SER A 51 -11.37 -0.75 -19.31
C SER A 51 -12.02 0.51 -19.91
N ASP A 52 -12.99 1.07 -19.18
CA ASP A 52 -13.70 2.32 -19.51
C ASP A 52 -12.74 3.47 -19.96
N PRO A 53 -12.86 3.95 -21.21
CA PRO A 53 -12.02 5.01 -21.77
C PRO A 53 -12.01 6.31 -20.96
N ARG A 54 -13.05 6.57 -20.17
CA ARG A 54 -13.15 7.78 -19.33
C ARG A 54 -12.07 7.85 -18.26
N TRP A 55 -11.41 6.74 -17.95
CA TRP A 55 -10.34 6.69 -16.94
C TRP A 55 -8.94 6.91 -17.48
N ARG A 56 -8.76 7.02 -18.81
CA ARG A 56 -7.42 7.12 -19.41
C ARG A 56 -6.57 8.23 -18.78
N SER A 57 -7.08 9.45 -18.69
CA SER A 57 -6.37 10.56 -18.04
C SER A 57 -6.26 10.35 -16.52
N CYS A 58 -7.39 10.11 -15.87
CA CYS A 58 -7.53 10.00 -14.41
C CYS A 58 -6.59 8.96 -13.77
N LYS A 59 -6.38 7.79 -14.38
CA LYS A 59 -5.51 6.75 -13.81
C LYS A 59 -4.01 7.06 -13.93
N HIS A 60 -3.63 8.00 -14.80
CA HIS A 60 -2.25 8.48 -14.91
C HIS A 60 -2.03 9.71 -14.05
N ASP A 61 -3.02 10.61 -13.98
CA ASP A 61 -3.01 11.83 -13.18
C ASP A 61 -4.36 12.01 -12.49
N ILE A 62 -4.37 11.83 -11.16
CA ILE A 62 -5.60 11.89 -10.36
C ILE A 62 -6.23 13.30 -10.35
N LYS A 63 -5.49 14.35 -10.72
CA LYS A 63 -6.04 15.72 -10.84
C LYS A 63 -7.00 15.85 -12.02
N GLN A 64 -6.94 14.91 -12.97
CA GLN A 64 -7.82 14.87 -14.14
C GLN A 64 -9.06 13.99 -13.91
N CYS A 65 -9.23 13.45 -12.71
CA CYS A 65 -10.41 12.68 -12.36
C CYS A 65 -11.63 13.58 -12.18
N SER A 66 -12.77 13.15 -12.72
CA SER A 66 -14.07 13.70 -12.34
C SER A 66 -14.40 13.42 -10.88
N ALA A 67 -15.33 14.19 -10.29
CA ALA A 67 -15.80 13.96 -8.92
C ALA A 67 -16.29 12.52 -8.69
N LYS A 68 -16.92 11.90 -9.70
CA LYS A 68 -17.37 10.50 -9.63
C LYS A 68 -16.19 9.52 -9.57
N GLN A 69 -15.13 9.75 -10.34
CA GLN A 69 -13.93 8.92 -10.32
C GLN A 69 -13.14 9.08 -9.02
N LEU A 70 -13.04 10.31 -8.51
CA LEU A 70 -12.44 10.56 -7.19
C LEU A 70 -13.18 9.82 -6.08
N LYS A 71 -14.51 9.76 -6.12
CA LYS A 71 -15.30 8.98 -5.16
C LYS A 71 -14.99 7.48 -5.21
N ILE A 72 -14.72 6.94 -6.40
CA ILE A 72 -14.31 5.54 -6.56
C ILE A 72 -12.89 5.33 -6.00
N LEU A 73 -11.95 6.24 -6.27
CA LEU A 73 -10.61 6.19 -5.68
C LEU A 73 -10.63 6.27 -4.15
N GLN A 74 -11.49 7.13 -3.59
CA GLN A 74 -11.69 7.23 -2.14
C GLN A 74 -12.21 5.91 -1.57
N GLY A 75 -13.22 5.29 -2.20
CA GLY A 75 -13.69 3.97 -1.78
C GLY A 75 -12.62 2.88 -1.86
N PHE A 76 -11.75 2.92 -2.87
CA PHE A 76 -10.60 2.01 -2.95
C PHE A 76 -9.62 2.21 -1.79
N ARG A 77 -9.31 3.47 -1.45
CA ARG A 77 -8.53 3.80 -0.25
C ARG A 77 -9.20 3.30 1.02
N ASP A 78 -10.51 3.48 1.16
CA ASP A 78 -11.23 3.17 2.39
C ASP A 78 -11.20 1.65 2.65
N HIS A 79 -11.41 0.82 1.62
CA HIS A 79 -11.24 -0.63 1.75
C HIS A 79 -9.80 -1.04 2.13
N PHE A 80 -8.78 -0.36 1.59
CA PHE A 80 -7.39 -0.61 1.97
C PHE A 80 -7.16 -0.29 3.46
N LEU A 81 -7.68 0.84 3.94
CA LEU A 81 -7.55 1.23 5.34
C LEU A 81 -8.32 0.29 6.26
N GLU A 82 -9.54 -0.12 5.90
CA GLU A 82 -10.31 -1.13 6.64
C GLU A 82 -9.53 -2.46 6.75
N ALA A 83 -8.88 -2.90 5.67
CA ALA A 83 -8.06 -4.10 5.67
C ALA A 83 -6.84 -3.99 6.61
N ILE A 84 -6.24 -2.80 6.71
CA ILE A 84 -5.15 -2.48 7.63
C ILE A 84 -5.65 -2.44 9.08
N GLU A 85 -6.75 -1.74 9.35
CA GLU A 85 -7.37 -1.66 10.68
C GLU A 85 -7.77 -3.05 11.20
N ALA A 86 -8.32 -3.88 10.32
CA ALA A 86 -8.66 -5.26 10.63
C ALA A 86 -7.44 -6.11 11.04
N GLN A 87 -6.20 -5.67 10.72
CA GLN A 87 -4.98 -6.35 11.19
C GLN A 87 -4.73 -6.16 12.70
N GLY A 88 -5.35 -5.14 13.31
CA GLY A 88 -5.17 -4.78 14.71
C GLY A 88 -3.80 -4.20 15.04
N ASP A 89 -3.72 -3.58 16.21
CA ASP A 89 -2.48 -3.03 16.75
C ASP A 89 -1.52 -4.14 17.19
N SER A 90 -0.23 -3.91 16.99
CA SER A 90 0.82 -4.80 17.49
C SER A 90 2.07 -4.00 17.83
N PRO A 91 2.74 -4.27 18.98
CA PRO A 91 3.98 -3.59 19.34
C PRO A 91 5.15 -3.91 18.39
N THR A 92 5.04 -4.98 17.59
CA THR A 92 6.05 -5.39 16.61
C THR A 92 5.69 -5.01 15.17
N ARG A 93 4.57 -4.30 14.97
CA ARG A 93 4.11 -3.86 13.65
C ARG A 93 4.05 -2.34 13.57
N GLY A 94 4.92 -1.76 12.76
CA GLY A 94 4.87 -0.35 12.38
C GLY A 94 4.09 -0.14 11.09
N LEU A 95 3.48 1.05 10.94
CA LEU A 95 2.76 1.43 9.74
C LEU A 95 3.09 2.87 9.35
N PHE A 96 3.29 3.11 8.05
CA PHE A 96 3.28 4.43 7.46
C PHE A 96 2.49 4.40 6.16
N ILE A 97 1.25 4.88 6.26
CA ILE A 97 0.33 5.00 5.14
C ILE A 97 0.17 6.48 4.83
N ASN A 98 0.53 6.89 3.62
CA ASN A 98 0.32 8.27 3.17
C ASN A 98 -0.74 8.36 2.06
N SER A 99 -1.18 9.58 1.78
CA SER A 99 -2.22 9.87 0.79
C SER A 99 -1.66 10.30 -0.57
N CYS A 100 -0.38 10.03 -0.87
CA CYS A 100 0.20 10.36 -2.16
C CYS A 100 -0.28 9.39 -3.24
N PHE A 101 -0.34 9.86 -4.49
CA PHE A 101 -0.53 9.00 -5.65
C PHE A 101 0.83 8.55 -6.17
N ALA A 102 1.39 7.52 -5.55
CA ALA A 102 2.78 7.08 -5.75
C ALA A 102 2.89 5.55 -5.78
N HIS A 103 4.06 5.03 -6.15
CA HIS A 103 4.41 3.61 -6.08
C HIS A 103 5.91 3.50 -5.78
N CYS A 104 6.36 2.46 -5.06
CA CYS A 104 7.78 2.23 -4.72
C CYS A 104 8.51 3.46 -4.10
N GLN A 105 7.79 4.26 -3.33
CA GLN A 105 8.22 5.59 -2.88
C GLN A 105 9.51 5.64 -2.05
N SER A 106 9.89 4.56 -1.37
CA SER A 106 11.12 4.50 -0.55
C SER A 106 12.36 4.00 -1.30
N GLU A 107 12.21 3.55 -2.55
CA GLU A 107 13.34 2.95 -3.28
C GLU A 107 14.35 4.01 -3.76
N ILE A 108 13.88 5.24 -4.01
CA ILE A 108 14.71 6.33 -4.51
C ILE A 108 14.88 7.35 -3.38
N GLN A 109 16.06 7.37 -2.77
CA GLN A 109 16.34 8.20 -1.60
C GLN A 109 16.15 9.69 -1.88
N GLU A 110 16.56 10.15 -3.06
CA GLU A 110 16.44 11.55 -3.47
C GLU A 110 14.98 12.00 -3.52
N ILE A 111 14.08 11.11 -3.97
CA ILE A 111 12.64 11.37 -4.00
C ILE A 111 12.06 11.24 -2.59
N TRP A 112 12.46 10.23 -1.83
CA TRP A 112 11.94 9.99 -0.50
C TRP A 112 12.29 11.11 0.50
N PHE A 113 13.47 11.73 0.37
CA PHE A 113 13.92 12.84 1.22
C PHE A 113 13.76 14.23 0.58
N ALA A 114 13.09 14.34 -0.57
CA ALA A 114 12.85 15.62 -1.24
C ALA A 114 11.95 16.57 -0.43
N PRO A 115 12.03 17.90 -0.68
CA PRO A 115 11.01 18.83 -0.22
C PRO A 115 9.63 18.42 -0.73
N GLY A 116 8.64 18.33 0.17
CA GLY A 116 7.28 17.89 -0.14
C GLY A 116 7.05 16.38 -0.03
N SER A 117 8.06 15.62 0.40
CA SER A 117 7.89 14.20 0.74
C SER A 117 6.90 13.97 1.89
N PRO A 118 6.29 12.77 1.97
CA PRO A 118 5.41 12.42 3.07
C PRO A 118 6.10 12.52 4.43
N VAL A 119 5.45 13.18 5.39
CA VAL A 119 5.92 13.33 6.77
C VAL A 119 4.86 12.83 7.76
N LEU A 120 5.27 12.28 8.89
CA LEU A 120 4.38 11.96 10.01
C LEU A 120 4.53 13.02 11.10
N GLY A 121 3.55 13.92 11.22
CA GLY A 121 3.73 15.14 12.01
C GLY A 121 4.88 15.97 11.45
N ASP A 122 5.77 16.44 12.31
CA ASP A 122 6.95 17.23 11.91
C ASP A 122 8.20 16.38 11.63
N LYS A 123 8.06 15.04 11.61
CA LYS A 123 9.18 14.14 11.38
C LYS A 123 9.14 13.63 9.94
N VAL A 124 10.16 14.01 9.17
CA VAL A 124 10.55 13.25 7.98
C VAL A 124 10.95 11.85 8.46
N ASN A 125 10.55 10.81 7.74
CA ASN A 125 10.80 9.41 8.10
C ASN A 125 12.30 9.00 7.99
N THR A 126 13.24 9.88 8.33
CA THR A 126 14.67 9.57 8.37
C THR A 126 15.00 8.53 9.44
N LEU A 127 14.36 8.59 10.62
CA LEU A 127 14.69 7.71 11.75
C LEU A 127 14.14 6.28 11.65
N ALA A 128 12.95 6.08 11.06
CA ALA A 128 12.38 4.73 10.92
C ALA A 128 13.14 3.87 9.89
N LEU A 129 13.73 4.51 8.88
CA LEU A 129 14.44 3.85 7.78
C LEU A 129 15.81 3.30 8.16
N PHE A 130 16.59 4.01 8.98
CA PHE A 130 17.91 3.52 9.40
C PHE A 130 17.85 2.36 10.40
N SER A 131 16.73 2.16 11.09
CA SER A 131 16.55 1.04 12.04
C SER A 131 15.88 -0.20 11.43
N CYS A 132 15.28 -0.11 10.24
CA CYS A 132 14.52 -1.20 9.62
C CYS A 132 14.99 -1.43 8.17
N LEU A 133 16.10 -2.15 8.02
CA LEU A 133 16.72 -2.55 6.74
C LEU A 133 15.89 -3.48 5.83
N ASN A 134 14.59 -3.67 6.07
CA ASN A 134 13.70 -4.51 5.26
C ASN A 134 12.35 -3.83 5.05
N PHE A 135 12.25 -2.96 4.04
CA PHE A 135 10.96 -2.50 3.54
C PHE A 135 10.38 -3.57 2.63
N VAL A 136 9.24 -4.14 3.01
CA VAL A 136 8.40 -4.88 2.08
C VAL A 136 7.43 -3.87 1.49
N CYS A 137 7.53 -3.59 0.18
CA CYS A 137 6.41 -2.99 -0.54
C CYS A 137 5.29 -4.02 -0.52
N ILE A 138 4.35 -3.85 0.40
CA ILE A 138 3.23 -4.77 0.56
C ILE A 138 2.20 -4.42 -0.52
N GLN A 139 2.20 -5.18 -1.61
CA GLN A 139 1.10 -5.18 -2.57
C GLN A 139 -0.13 -5.82 -1.91
N VAL A 140 -1.05 -5.00 -1.40
CA VAL A 140 -2.35 -5.49 -0.91
C VAL A 140 -3.24 -5.77 -2.11
N PHE A 141 -3.14 -6.96 -2.71
CA PHE A 141 -4.06 -7.36 -3.78
C PHE A 141 -5.52 -7.46 -3.27
#